data_AF-A0A968Y739-F1
#
_entry.id   AF-A0A968Y739-F1
#
_cell.length_a   1.000
_cell.length_b   1.000
_cell.length_c   1.000
_cell.angle_alpha   90.00
_cell.angle_beta   90.00
_cell.angle_gamma   90.00
#
_symmetry.space_group_name_H-M   'P 1'
#
loop_
_entity.id
_entity.type
_entity.pdbx_description
1 polymer ?
#
loop_
_entity_poly.entity_id
_entity_poly.type
_entity_poly.pdbx_seq_one_letter_code
_entity_poly.pdbx_strand_id
1 'polypeptide(L)'
;MQAFLLISSSNQEDKNIVTLLQHVLSEASTVYPQLSAIRAYALPCSIPQLQDWSYWLATEVIDQWRYQPTTKPSLDTVIAKLGLAPIDNGEMSPLLATLNSGIAGTSLSAELAAQITSLRHQYAQVKLSPTEVQAWLDLKMATLSEWFAPPANSASLPLETPTCLMQIEANADSQRAKIGLHLQEVLLTSRQSGLHYTLDFLKVLGEKLTSIYTDYEAQRQSYLRRETSAWRAFYNLSAQLQQRTFSPKRQQENFEAALQGLLKAYTFKLESELYTQACQLVGGLRQAIHLQAVAIVQANAFLVRLKNKFIQQSVSEPMFAPLLKHHLAQQVDLSKLRWEIEGQVGCPITQWGGLSQTQEAVVRQRLLAWLNPLCLEVYAQCYANLMNFEESSATPQPIKVATAQLENDPRILPDHSVEHQATTFSQDDFLQATHNWPQNPEWINDKREEDRDSINP
;
A
#
# COMPACT_ATOMS: atom_id res chain seq x y z
N MET A 1 -12.86 14.99 39.52
CA MET A 1 -13.32 13.84 38.71
C MET A 1 -14.36 13.12 39.56
N GLN A 2 -15.63 13.12 39.15
CA GLN A 2 -16.69 12.40 39.89
C GLN A 2 -16.65 10.93 39.47
N ALA A 3 -16.77 10.01 40.42
CA ALA A 3 -16.84 8.58 40.12
C ALA A 3 -18.26 8.08 40.39
N PHE A 4 -18.82 7.29 39.47
CA PHE A 4 -20.19 6.83 39.56
C PHE A 4 -20.24 5.33 39.86
N LEU A 5 -21.01 4.94 40.89
CA LEU A 5 -21.36 3.55 41.18
C LEU A 5 -22.77 3.31 40.65
N LEU A 6 -22.87 2.54 39.57
CA LEU A 6 -24.14 2.29 38.88
C LEU A 6 -24.65 0.92 39.27
N ILE A 7 -25.87 0.85 39.80
CA ILE A 7 -26.50 -0.39 40.23
C ILE A 7 -27.74 -0.58 39.37
N SER A 8 -27.78 -1.65 38.59
CA SER A 8 -28.96 -1.98 37.78
C SER A 8 -30.11 -2.34 38.73
N SER A 9 -31.15 -1.52 38.77
CA SER A 9 -32.32 -1.79 39.61
C SER A 9 -33.42 -2.37 38.74
N SER A 10 -33.65 -3.67 38.91
CA SER A 10 -34.82 -4.33 38.31
C SER A 10 -35.98 -4.41 39.29
N ASN A 11 -35.69 -4.42 40.61
CA ASN A 11 -36.68 -4.57 41.68
C ASN A 11 -36.47 -3.58 42.83
N GLN A 12 -37.47 -3.50 43.72
CA GLN A 12 -37.52 -2.58 44.87
C GLN A 12 -36.41 -2.82 45.91
N GLU A 13 -35.86 -4.04 45.96
CA GLU A 13 -34.71 -4.40 46.80
C GLU A 13 -33.41 -3.71 46.33
N ASP A 14 -33.22 -3.54 45.02
CA ASP A 14 -32.04 -2.87 44.45
C ASP A 14 -32.00 -1.38 44.81
N LYS A 15 -33.17 -0.73 44.94
CA LYS A 15 -33.28 0.66 45.40
C LYS A 15 -32.81 0.80 46.84
N ASN A 16 -33.14 -0.16 47.71
CA ASN A 16 -32.69 -0.16 49.10
C ASN A 16 -31.17 -0.34 49.20
N ILE A 17 -30.57 -1.15 48.32
CA ILE A 17 -29.11 -1.35 48.25
C ILE A 17 -28.41 -0.05 47.82
N VAL A 18 -28.96 0.69 46.85
CA VAL A 18 -28.40 1.98 46.43
C VAL A 18 -28.47 3.00 47.57
N THR A 19 -29.59 3.11 48.26
CA THR A 19 -29.74 4.01 49.42
C THR A 19 -28.76 3.65 50.54
N LEU A 20 -28.57 2.34 50.79
CA LEU A 20 -27.60 1.85 51.77
C LEU A 20 -26.16 2.21 51.34
N LEU A 21 -25.82 2.02 50.06
CA LEU A 21 -24.49 2.36 49.52
C LEU A 21 -24.24 3.87 49.54
N GLN A 22 -25.22 4.69 49.22
CA GLN A 22 -25.12 6.14 49.36
C GLN A 22 -24.90 6.54 50.82
N HIS A 23 -25.61 5.91 51.76
CA HIS A 23 -25.44 6.17 53.19
C HIS A 23 -24.04 5.77 53.68
N VAL A 24 -23.57 4.57 53.31
CA VAL A 24 -22.22 4.09 53.63
C VAL A 24 -21.14 4.97 53.01
N LEU A 25 -21.31 5.40 51.75
CA LEU A 25 -20.37 6.34 51.10
C LEU A 25 -20.37 7.71 51.78
N SER A 26 -21.54 8.21 52.20
CA SER A 26 -21.65 9.46 52.95
C SER A 26 -20.94 9.36 54.29
N GLU A 27 -21.16 8.31 55.06
CA GLU A 27 -20.46 8.08 56.33
C GLU A 27 -18.96 7.88 56.12
N ALA A 28 -18.54 7.05 55.17
CA ALA A 28 -17.14 6.82 54.86
C ALA A 28 -16.44 8.09 54.35
N SER A 29 -17.16 9.00 53.69
CA SER A 29 -16.60 10.27 53.22
C SER A 29 -16.19 11.23 54.33
N THR A 30 -16.73 11.06 55.54
CA THR A 30 -16.31 11.82 56.72
C THR A 30 -14.88 11.47 57.16
N VAL A 31 -14.44 10.23 56.87
CA VAL A 31 -13.10 9.71 57.19
C VAL A 31 -12.17 9.78 55.98
N TYR A 32 -12.72 9.58 54.77
CA TYR A 32 -12.01 9.59 53.51
C TYR A 32 -12.64 10.61 52.56
N PRO A 33 -12.21 11.88 52.60
CA PRO A 33 -12.82 12.95 51.81
C PRO A 33 -12.88 12.66 50.31
N GLN A 34 -11.94 11.87 49.77
CA GLN A 34 -11.96 11.43 48.37
C GLN A 34 -13.22 10.64 47.97
N LEU A 35 -13.91 9.99 48.92
CA LEU A 35 -15.13 9.22 48.66
C LEU A 35 -16.37 10.12 48.47
N SER A 36 -16.30 11.39 48.88
CA SER A 36 -17.40 12.35 48.70
C SER A 36 -17.72 12.63 47.22
N ALA A 37 -16.74 12.41 46.34
CA ALA A 37 -16.88 12.52 44.89
C ALA A 37 -17.56 11.30 44.24
N ILE A 38 -17.82 10.23 45.01
CA ILE A 38 -18.48 9.03 44.54
C ILE A 38 -19.99 9.17 44.72
N ARG A 39 -20.75 8.97 43.63
CA ARG A 39 -22.21 8.97 43.66
C ARG A 39 -22.72 7.61 43.23
N ALA A 40 -23.56 6.97 44.05
CA ALA A 40 -24.24 5.73 43.69
C ALA A 40 -25.63 6.04 43.13
N TYR A 41 -26.02 5.46 42.00
CA TYR A 41 -27.34 5.65 41.41
C TYR A 41 -28.03 4.31 41.10
N ALA A 42 -29.32 4.22 41.44
CA ALA A 42 -30.20 3.14 41.03
C ALA A 42 -30.70 3.47 39.63
N LEU A 43 -30.26 2.73 38.62
CA LEU A 43 -30.65 3.01 37.24
C LEU A 43 -31.90 2.18 36.88
N PRO A 44 -33.01 2.81 36.44
CA PRO A 44 -34.20 2.12 35.95
C PRO A 44 -34.04 1.65 34.49
N CYS A 45 -32.81 1.44 34.01
CA CYS A 45 -32.57 0.99 32.65
C CYS A 45 -32.69 -0.53 32.59
N SER A 46 -33.55 -1.04 31.72
CA SER A 46 -33.48 -2.44 31.34
C SER A 46 -32.16 -2.65 30.59
N ILE A 47 -31.34 -3.61 31.03
CA ILE A 47 -30.08 -4.07 30.39
C ILE A 47 -30.14 -4.13 28.84
N PRO A 48 -31.27 -4.49 28.19
CA PRO A 48 -31.43 -4.45 26.73
C PRO A 48 -31.09 -3.11 26.05
N GLN A 49 -31.45 -1.96 26.63
CA GLN A 49 -31.23 -0.65 25.97
C GLN A 49 -29.73 -0.30 25.86
N LEU A 50 -28.92 -0.70 26.84
CA LEU A 50 -27.46 -0.48 26.83
C LEU A 50 -26.75 -1.42 25.85
N GLN A 51 -27.27 -2.65 25.68
CA GLN A 51 -26.77 -3.57 24.66
C GLN A 51 -27.04 -3.02 23.26
N ASP A 52 -28.24 -2.49 23.02
CA ASP A 52 -28.59 -1.86 21.74
C ASP A 52 -27.65 -0.69 21.40
N TRP A 53 -27.31 0.14 22.38
CA TRP A 53 -26.37 1.26 22.18
C TRP A 53 -24.96 0.76 21.86
N SER A 54 -24.52 -0.32 22.49
CA SER A 54 -23.20 -0.90 22.26
C SER A 54 -23.10 -1.54 20.88
N TYR A 55 -24.17 -2.19 20.41
CA TYR A 55 -24.25 -2.68 19.03
C TYR A 55 -24.24 -1.55 18.02
N TRP A 56 -25.02 -0.48 18.25
CA TRP A 56 -25.01 0.69 17.37
C TRP A 56 -23.62 1.34 17.33
N LEU A 57 -22.98 1.54 18.49
CA LEU A 57 -21.65 2.14 18.57
C LEU A 57 -20.57 1.27 17.92
N ALA A 58 -20.73 -0.06 17.95
CA ALA A 58 -19.86 -0.98 17.23
C ALA A 58 -19.94 -0.76 15.70
N THR A 59 -21.11 -0.38 15.17
CA THR A 59 -21.23 -0.05 13.74
C THR A 59 -20.45 1.21 13.37
N GLU A 60 -20.47 2.23 14.24
CA GLU A 60 -19.70 3.47 14.07
C GLU A 60 -18.19 3.21 14.12
N VAL A 61 -17.72 2.37 15.04
CA VAL A 61 -16.31 1.94 15.08
C VAL A 61 -15.90 1.24 13.79
N ILE A 62 -16.75 0.33 13.28
CA ILE A 62 -16.47 -0.35 12.03
C ILE A 62 -16.40 0.63 10.86
N ASP A 63 -17.30 1.62 10.80
CA ASP A 63 -17.25 2.64 9.75
C ASP A 63 -15.96 3.46 9.84
N GLN A 64 -15.49 3.81 11.04
CA GLN A 64 -14.19 4.46 11.19
C GLN A 64 -13.04 3.57 10.71
N TRP A 65 -12.99 2.29 11.07
CA TRP A 65 -11.96 1.38 10.54
C TRP A 65 -12.01 1.19 9.02
N ARG A 66 -13.16 1.45 8.40
CA ARG A 66 -13.33 1.40 6.95
C ARG A 66 -12.94 2.71 6.26
N TYR A 67 -13.28 3.85 6.86
CA TYR A 67 -13.27 5.16 6.21
C TYR A 67 -12.44 6.23 6.93
N GLN A 68 -11.65 5.90 7.95
CA GLN A 68 -10.81 6.88 8.62
C GLN A 68 -9.76 7.45 7.64
N PRO A 69 -9.80 8.77 7.36
CA PRO A 69 -8.76 9.40 6.56
C PRO A 69 -7.48 9.52 7.39
N THR A 70 -6.34 9.28 6.76
CA THR A 70 -5.02 9.61 7.31
C THR A 70 -4.12 10.16 6.22
N THR A 71 -3.01 10.77 6.64
CA THR A 71 -2.00 11.36 5.76
C THR A 71 -1.50 10.29 4.79
N LYS A 72 -1.83 10.47 3.50
CA LYS A 72 -1.35 9.57 2.45
C LYS A 72 0.16 9.73 2.33
N PRO A 73 0.94 8.64 2.31
CA PRO A 73 2.29 8.75 1.78
C PRO A 73 2.17 9.24 0.33
N SER A 74 2.89 10.30 -0.02
CA SER A 74 2.90 10.80 -1.39
C SER A 74 3.31 9.66 -2.32
N LEU A 75 2.54 9.45 -3.40
CA LEU A 75 2.82 8.40 -4.38
C LEU A 75 4.25 8.55 -4.93
N ASP A 76 4.66 9.78 -5.24
CA ASP A 76 5.99 10.07 -5.76
C ASP A 76 7.10 9.75 -4.75
N THR A 77 6.86 10.02 -3.47
CA THR A 77 7.80 9.65 -2.41
C THR A 77 7.93 8.14 -2.28
N VAL A 78 6.82 7.39 -2.41
CA VAL A 78 6.85 5.92 -2.37
C VAL A 78 7.61 5.38 -3.59
N ILE A 79 7.30 5.85 -4.78
CA ILE A 79 7.99 5.46 -6.02
C ILE A 79 9.49 5.77 -5.95
N ALA A 80 9.86 6.94 -5.41
CA ALA A 80 11.26 7.30 -5.21
C ALA A 80 11.97 6.39 -4.18
N LYS A 81 11.34 6.07 -3.05
CA LYS A 81 11.88 5.13 -2.05
C LYS A 81 12.08 3.72 -2.63
N LEU A 82 11.24 3.32 -3.58
CA LEU A 82 11.38 2.04 -4.29
C LEU A 82 12.48 2.07 -5.36
N GLY A 83 13.15 3.21 -5.57
CA GLY A 83 14.17 3.39 -6.61
C GLY A 83 13.58 3.49 -8.03
N LEU A 84 12.27 3.70 -8.14
CA LEU A 84 11.52 3.72 -9.39
C LEU A 84 11.16 5.13 -9.86
N ALA A 85 11.74 6.16 -9.25
CA ALA A 85 11.53 7.54 -9.68
C ALA A 85 11.88 7.69 -11.17
N PRO A 86 11.00 8.31 -11.97
CA PRO A 86 11.36 8.72 -13.31
C PRO A 86 12.53 9.69 -13.22
N ILE A 87 13.44 9.61 -14.18
CA ILE A 87 14.53 10.56 -14.29
C ILE A 87 14.20 11.57 -15.38
N ASP A 88 14.27 12.84 -15.01
CA ASP A 88 14.27 13.93 -15.96
C ASP A 88 15.67 14.05 -16.59
N ASN A 89 15.74 14.35 -17.90
CA ASN A 89 16.97 14.64 -18.65
C ASN A 89 17.83 13.44 -19.11
N GLY A 90 17.27 12.24 -19.18
CA GLY A 90 17.89 11.12 -19.89
C GLY A 90 18.95 10.34 -19.10
N GLU A 91 19.06 10.54 -17.79
CA GLU A 91 19.85 9.64 -16.93
C GLU A 91 19.10 8.33 -16.65
N MET A 92 19.85 7.29 -16.29
CA MET A 92 19.36 5.94 -16.05
C MET A 92 18.70 5.83 -14.66
N SER A 93 17.47 5.29 -14.57
CA SER A 93 16.70 5.22 -13.32
C SER A 93 17.52 4.64 -12.16
N PRO A 94 17.30 5.05 -10.88
CA PRO A 94 18.13 4.58 -9.76
C PRO A 94 18.18 3.05 -9.66
N LEU A 95 17.06 2.39 -9.99
CA LEU A 95 16.99 0.94 -10.12
C LEU A 95 17.98 0.41 -11.18
N LEU A 96 17.88 0.91 -12.42
CA LEU A 96 18.73 0.47 -13.53
C LEU A 96 20.21 0.79 -13.25
N ALA A 97 20.50 1.94 -12.65
CA ALA A 97 21.86 2.30 -12.24
C ALA A 97 22.43 1.30 -11.22
N THR A 98 21.62 0.85 -10.27
CA THR A 98 22.05 -0.18 -9.31
C THR A 98 22.23 -1.54 -9.99
N LEU A 99 21.32 -1.94 -10.89
CA LEU A 99 21.46 -3.18 -11.65
C LEU A 99 22.74 -3.18 -12.51
N ASN A 100 23.10 -2.01 -13.05
CA ASN A 100 24.31 -1.79 -13.85
C ASN A 100 25.58 -1.63 -13.01
N SER A 101 25.53 -1.77 -11.68
CA SER A 101 26.72 -1.61 -10.84
C SER A 101 27.63 -2.83 -10.88
N GLY A 102 28.93 -2.60 -11.07
CA GLY A 102 29.98 -3.58 -11.01
C GLY A 102 30.63 -3.66 -9.62
N ILE A 103 31.47 -4.67 -9.42
CA ILE A 103 32.07 -5.02 -8.13
C ILE A 103 33.02 -3.92 -7.64
N ALA A 104 33.74 -3.27 -8.56
CA ALA A 104 34.69 -2.21 -8.26
C ALA A 104 34.04 -0.82 -8.13
N GLY A 105 32.70 -0.74 -8.11
CA GLY A 105 31.97 0.54 -8.12
C GLY A 105 31.92 1.23 -9.48
N THR A 106 32.48 0.61 -10.52
CA THR A 106 32.29 0.95 -11.94
C THR A 106 30.93 0.48 -12.43
N SER A 107 30.43 1.00 -13.56
CA SER A 107 29.25 0.40 -14.21
C SER A 107 29.66 -0.75 -15.13
N LEU A 108 28.83 -1.78 -15.24
CA LEU A 108 29.03 -2.89 -16.17
C LEU A 108 29.11 -2.39 -17.61
N SER A 109 28.37 -1.33 -17.93
CA SER A 109 28.47 -0.63 -19.21
C SER A 109 29.85 -0.02 -19.45
N ALA A 110 30.47 0.59 -18.43
CA ALA A 110 31.83 1.12 -18.51
C ALA A 110 32.87 -0.01 -18.60
N GLU A 111 32.67 -1.11 -17.87
CA GLU A 111 33.53 -2.29 -17.95
C GLU A 111 33.50 -2.91 -19.35
N LEU A 112 32.32 -3.05 -19.96
CA LEU A 112 32.18 -3.49 -21.35
C LEU A 112 32.91 -2.55 -22.32
N ALA A 113 32.74 -1.23 -22.16
CA ALA A 113 33.43 -0.25 -22.98
C ALA A 113 34.96 -0.34 -22.85
N ALA A 114 35.47 -0.59 -21.63
CA ALA A 114 36.89 -0.78 -21.37
C ALA A 114 37.43 -2.07 -22.03
N GLN A 115 36.69 -3.18 -21.94
CA GLN A 115 37.04 -4.43 -22.61
C GLN A 115 37.15 -4.23 -24.12
N ILE A 116 36.17 -3.57 -24.73
CA ILE A 116 36.16 -3.29 -26.18
C ILE A 116 37.30 -2.35 -26.59
N THR A 117 37.59 -1.33 -25.78
CA THR A 117 38.72 -0.42 -26.02
C THR A 117 40.05 -1.18 -25.97
N SER A 118 40.19 -2.13 -25.03
CA SER A 118 41.34 -3.04 -24.95
C SER A 118 41.47 -3.90 -26.22
N LEU A 119 40.37 -4.44 -26.75
CA LEU A 119 40.38 -5.19 -28.02
C LEU A 119 40.89 -4.34 -29.18
N ARG A 120 40.45 -3.09 -29.27
CA ARG A 120 40.89 -2.14 -30.31
C ARG A 120 42.40 -1.88 -30.25
N HIS A 121 42.94 -1.69 -29.04
CA HIS A 121 44.37 -1.51 -28.84
C HIS A 121 45.17 -2.77 -29.15
N GLN A 122 44.69 -3.94 -28.77
CA GLN A 122 45.32 -5.22 -29.11
C GLN A 122 45.41 -5.41 -30.63
N TYR A 123 44.34 -5.13 -31.36
CA TYR A 123 44.38 -5.21 -32.82
C TYR A 123 45.41 -4.25 -33.44
N ALA A 124 45.49 -3.00 -32.95
CA ALA A 124 46.46 -2.02 -33.45
C ALA A 124 47.93 -2.45 -33.26
N GLN A 125 48.19 -3.34 -32.30
CA GLN A 125 49.54 -3.85 -31.99
C GLN A 125 49.90 -5.13 -32.77
N VAL A 126 48.92 -5.89 -33.28
CA VAL A 126 49.16 -7.17 -33.94
C VAL A 126 49.04 -7.02 -35.47
N LYS A 127 50.10 -7.37 -36.19
CA LYS A 127 50.05 -7.47 -37.66
C LYS A 127 49.44 -8.81 -38.07
N LEU A 128 48.13 -8.84 -38.26
CA LEU A 128 47.39 -10.03 -38.69
C LEU A 128 47.16 -10.02 -40.21
N SER A 129 47.29 -11.19 -40.85
CA SER A 129 46.80 -11.40 -42.21
C SER A 129 45.26 -11.43 -42.25
N PRO A 130 44.61 -11.18 -43.39
CA PRO A 130 43.13 -11.12 -43.48
C PRO A 130 42.41 -12.37 -42.95
N THR A 131 43.00 -13.55 -43.14
CA THR A 131 42.48 -14.83 -42.62
C THR A 131 42.63 -14.95 -41.10
N GLU A 132 43.68 -14.38 -40.53
CA GLU A 132 43.92 -14.36 -39.08
C GLU A 132 43.06 -13.31 -38.36
N VAL A 133 42.66 -12.23 -39.05
CA VAL A 133 41.77 -11.19 -38.50
C VAL A 133 40.40 -11.78 -38.12
N GLN A 134 39.83 -12.64 -38.97
CA GLN A 134 38.56 -13.28 -38.68
C GLN A 134 38.66 -14.24 -37.48
N ALA A 135 39.66 -15.13 -37.49
CA ALA A 135 39.89 -16.05 -36.39
C ALA A 135 40.13 -15.30 -35.06
N TRP A 136 40.82 -14.16 -35.12
CA TRP A 136 41.00 -13.28 -33.98
C TRP A 136 39.68 -12.68 -33.49
N LEU A 137 38.83 -12.16 -34.38
CA LEU A 137 37.51 -11.64 -34.01
C LEU A 137 36.62 -12.70 -33.38
N ASP A 138 36.62 -13.92 -33.92
CA ASP A 138 35.85 -15.05 -33.39
C ASP A 138 36.33 -15.44 -31.99
N LEU A 139 37.64 -15.48 -31.77
CA LEU A 139 38.23 -15.69 -30.44
C LEU A 139 37.82 -14.60 -29.45
N LYS A 140 37.85 -13.33 -29.86
CA LYS A 140 37.46 -12.21 -28.98
C LYS A 140 35.96 -12.17 -28.69
N MET A 141 35.14 -12.56 -29.66
CA MET A 141 33.71 -12.76 -29.44
C MET A 141 33.47 -13.85 -28.40
N ALA A 142 34.21 -14.97 -28.46
CA ALA A 142 34.10 -16.04 -27.49
C ALA A 142 34.43 -15.55 -26.06
N THR A 143 35.51 -14.79 -25.89
CA THR A 143 35.87 -14.19 -24.58
C THR A 143 34.78 -13.24 -24.05
N LEU A 144 34.21 -12.39 -24.91
CA LEU A 144 33.08 -11.53 -24.51
C LEU A 144 31.84 -12.35 -24.16
N SER A 145 31.60 -13.46 -24.87
CA SER A 145 30.45 -14.34 -24.61
C SER A 145 30.58 -15.05 -23.26
N GLU A 146 31.79 -15.42 -22.85
CA GLU A 146 32.09 -15.99 -21.53
C GLU A 146 31.79 -15.00 -20.40
N TRP A 147 32.07 -13.71 -20.60
CA TRP A 147 31.69 -12.66 -19.64
C TRP A 147 30.16 -12.54 -19.46
N PHE A 148 29.38 -12.96 -20.46
CA PHE A 148 27.91 -13.09 -20.40
C PHE A 148 27.43 -14.53 -20.13
N ALA A 149 28.30 -15.45 -19.70
CA ALA A 149 27.89 -16.83 -19.45
C ALA A 149 27.11 -16.96 -18.13
N PRO A 150 26.09 -17.84 -18.09
CA PRO A 150 25.38 -18.16 -16.85
C PRO A 150 26.28 -18.97 -15.90
N PRO A 151 25.99 -18.96 -14.58
CA PRO A 151 26.84 -19.56 -13.53
C PRO A 151 27.04 -21.10 -13.62
N ALA A 152 26.35 -21.81 -14.51
CA ALA A 152 26.17 -23.26 -14.41
C ALA A 152 27.13 -24.16 -15.24
N ASN A 153 28.07 -23.63 -16.01
CA ASN A 153 28.93 -24.47 -16.88
C ASN A 153 30.43 -24.47 -16.55
N SER A 154 30.88 -23.69 -15.56
CA SER A 154 32.28 -23.59 -15.18
C SER A 154 32.61 -24.48 -13.97
N ALA A 155 32.45 -25.79 -14.14
CA ALA A 155 32.97 -26.78 -13.19
C ALA A 155 34.52 -26.91 -13.25
N SER A 156 35.18 -26.21 -14.19
CA SER A 156 36.58 -26.44 -14.54
C SER A 156 37.55 -25.30 -14.23
N LEU A 157 37.12 -24.14 -13.74
CA LEU A 157 38.04 -23.11 -13.23
C LEU A 157 37.39 -22.31 -12.08
N PRO A 158 38.15 -21.99 -11.02
CA PRO A 158 37.72 -20.95 -10.10
C PRO A 158 37.64 -19.65 -10.89
N LEU A 159 36.43 -19.14 -11.17
CA LEU A 159 36.30 -17.78 -11.68
C LEU A 159 36.73 -16.84 -10.55
N GLU A 160 37.96 -16.35 -10.63
CA GLU A 160 38.46 -15.27 -9.76
C GLU A 160 37.67 -13.97 -9.93
N THR A 161 36.83 -13.87 -10.97
CA THR A 161 35.96 -12.72 -11.26
C THR A 161 34.53 -13.17 -11.64
N PRO A 162 33.47 -12.65 -10.98
CA PRO A 162 32.09 -12.93 -11.36
C PRO A 162 31.76 -12.50 -12.80
N THR A 163 30.91 -13.27 -13.48
CA THR A 163 30.41 -12.87 -14.81
C THR A 163 29.45 -11.69 -14.71
N CYS A 164 29.23 -10.99 -15.83
CA CYS A 164 28.30 -9.86 -15.90
C CYS A 164 26.89 -10.27 -15.45
N LEU A 165 26.39 -11.42 -15.93
CA LEU A 165 25.06 -11.90 -15.56
C LEU A 165 24.95 -12.24 -14.08
N MET A 166 25.97 -12.90 -13.51
CA MET A 166 26.01 -13.16 -12.06
C MET A 166 25.97 -11.87 -11.24
N GLN A 167 26.69 -10.83 -11.68
CA GLN A 167 26.66 -9.54 -11.00
C GLN A 167 25.29 -8.86 -11.09
N ILE A 168 24.66 -8.89 -12.26
CA ILE A 168 23.31 -8.37 -12.48
C ILE A 168 22.29 -9.09 -11.58
N GLU A 169 22.37 -10.42 -11.49
CA GLU A 169 21.52 -11.23 -10.61
C GLU A 169 21.73 -10.89 -9.13
N ALA A 170 22.99 -10.80 -8.68
CA ALA A 170 23.32 -10.40 -7.31
C ALA A 170 22.80 -9.00 -6.98
N ASN A 171 22.90 -8.05 -7.91
CA ASN A 171 22.35 -6.71 -7.76
C ASN A 171 20.81 -6.75 -7.67
N ALA A 172 20.16 -7.57 -8.49
CA ALA A 172 18.71 -7.74 -8.48
C ALA A 172 18.22 -8.34 -7.16
N ASP A 173 18.93 -9.33 -6.61
CA ASP A 173 18.61 -9.94 -5.31
C ASP A 173 18.72 -8.93 -4.16
N SER A 174 19.80 -8.14 -4.16
CA SER A 174 19.99 -7.04 -3.20
C SER A 174 18.88 -6.00 -3.28
N GLN A 175 18.48 -5.63 -4.50
CA GLN A 175 17.37 -4.69 -4.72
C GLN A 175 16.03 -5.27 -4.29
N ARG A 176 15.77 -6.56 -4.54
CA ARG A 176 14.55 -7.24 -4.11
C ARG A 176 14.38 -7.16 -2.59
N ALA A 177 15.45 -7.36 -1.83
CA ALA A 177 15.42 -7.23 -0.37
C ALA A 177 15.09 -5.80 0.08
N LYS A 178 15.75 -4.78 -0.51
CA LYS A 178 15.51 -3.36 -0.18
C LYS A 178 14.09 -2.93 -0.49
N ILE A 179 13.61 -3.27 -1.68
CA ILE A 179 12.24 -3.03 -2.13
C ILE A 179 11.24 -3.67 -1.17
N GLY A 180 11.48 -4.92 -0.76
CA GLY A 180 10.62 -5.63 0.20
C GLY A 180 10.48 -4.89 1.53
N LEU A 181 11.59 -4.39 2.07
CA LEU A 181 11.59 -3.60 3.31
C LEU A 181 10.81 -2.28 3.16
N HIS A 182 11.03 -1.54 2.09
CA HIS A 182 10.31 -0.28 1.85
C HIS A 182 8.81 -0.51 1.60
N LEU A 183 8.45 -1.58 0.88
CA LEU A 183 7.06 -1.95 0.72
C LEU A 183 6.41 -2.27 2.07
N GLN A 184 7.10 -3.03 2.93
CA GLN A 184 6.61 -3.33 4.27
C GLN A 184 6.40 -2.06 5.11
N GLU A 185 7.34 -1.11 5.07
CA GLU A 185 7.23 0.20 5.73
C GLU A 185 5.97 0.94 5.26
N VAL A 186 5.75 1.05 3.95
CA VAL A 186 4.58 1.70 3.36
C VAL A 186 3.29 1.00 3.80
N LEU A 187 3.25 -0.33 3.79
CA LEU A 187 2.10 -1.10 4.22
C LEU A 187 1.81 -0.89 5.71
N LEU A 188 2.84 -0.86 6.57
CA LEU A 188 2.69 -0.58 7.99
C LEU A 188 2.15 0.83 8.25
N THR A 189 2.64 1.85 7.56
CA THR A 189 2.08 3.21 7.66
C THR A 189 0.63 3.24 7.21
N SER A 190 0.31 2.55 6.11
CA SER A 190 -1.06 2.49 5.57
C SER A 190 -2.05 1.75 6.48
N ARG A 191 -1.57 0.97 7.46
CA ARG A 191 -2.45 0.32 8.44
C ARG A 191 -3.18 1.31 9.33
N GLN A 192 -2.64 2.50 9.54
CA GLN A 192 -3.29 3.53 10.34
C GLN A 192 -4.48 4.17 9.61
N SER A 193 -4.58 3.96 8.29
CA SER A 193 -5.72 4.39 7.49
C SER A 193 -6.90 3.41 7.59
N GLY A 194 -8.09 3.92 7.25
CA GLY A 194 -9.23 3.06 6.99
C GLY A 194 -9.03 2.20 5.73
N LEU A 195 -9.63 1.02 5.71
CA LEU A 195 -9.44 0.04 4.63
C LEU A 195 -9.74 0.59 3.22
N HIS A 196 -10.74 1.47 3.06
CA HIS A 196 -11.04 2.08 1.77
C HIS A 196 -9.91 3.00 1.31
N TYR A 197 -9.38 3.84 2.21
CA TYR A 197 -8.27 4.73 1.89
C TYR A 197 -7.01 3.94 1.50
N THR A 198 -6.70 2.87 2.23
CA THR A 198 -5.58 1.99 1.88
C THR A 198 -5.80 1.34 0.52
N LEU A 199 -7.01 0.84 0.24
CA LEU A 199 -7.34 0.20 -1.04
C LEU A 199 -7.16 1.17 -2.22
N ASP A 200 -7.66 2.39 -2.09
CA ASP A 200 -7.56 3.40 -3.16
C ASP A 200 -6.09 3.77 -3.41
N PHE A 201 -5.30 3.92 -2.34
CA PHE A 201 -3.86 4.12 -2.47
C PHE A 201 -3.17 2.96 -3.19
N LEU A 202 -3.46 1.71 -2.82
CA LEU A 202 -2.87 0.53 -3.46
C LEU A 202 -3.27 0.41 -4.94
N LYS A 203 -4.50 0.79 -5.31
CA LYS A 203 -4.93 0.83 -6.71
C LYS A 203 -4.12 1.82 -7.53
N VAL A 204 -3.99 3.06 -7.05
CA VAL A 204 -3.20 4.11 -7.72
C VAL A 204 -1.72 3.69 -7.81
N LEU A 205 -1.17 3.10 -6.75
CA LEU A 205 0.19 2.55 -6.79
C LEU A 205 0.33 1.41 -7.80
N GLY A 206 -0.65 0.49 -7.86
CA GLY A 206 -0.68 -0.61 -8.82
C GLY A 206 -0.75 -0.14 -10.28
N GLU A 207 -1.53 0.90 -10.56
CA GLU A 207 -1.60 1.56 -11.88
C GLU A 207 -0.26 2.18 -12.25
N LYS A 208 0.37 2.93 -11.33
CA LYS A 208 1.68 3.54 -11.57
C LYS A 208 2.77 2.49 -11.83
N LEU A 209 2.80 1.42 -11.04
CA LEU A 209 3.72 0.30 -11.25
C LEU A 209 3.46 -0.43 -12.58
N THR A 210 2.20 -0.51 -13.01
CA THR A 210 1.84 -1.06 -14.32
C THR A 210 2.40 -0.22 -15.46
N SER A 211 2.28 1.12 -15.39
CA SER A 211 2.91 2.03 -16.35
C SER A 211 4.43 1.86 -16.41
N ILE A 212 5.10 1.79 -15.25
CA ILE A 212 6.56 1.61 -15.19
C ILE A 212 6.97 0.26 -15.80
N TYR A 213 6.22 -0.80 -15.51
CA TYR A 213 6.45 -2.12 -16.09
C TYR A 213 6.30 -2.11 -17.61
N THR A 214 5.25 -1.48 -18.15
CA THR A 214 5.05 -1.40 -19.59
C THR A 214 6.15 -0.61 -20.29
N ASP A 215 6.63 0.47 -19.65
CA ASP A 215 7.73 1.27 -20.19
C ASP A 215 9.04 0.46 -20.23
N TYR A 216 9.35 -0.27 -19.15
CA TYR A 216 10.52 -1.15 -19.09
C TYR A 216 10.46 -2.30 -20.08
N GLU A 217 9.30 -2.96 -20.24
CA GLU A 217 9.14 -4.02 -21.23
C GLU A 217 9.28 -3.48 -22.66
N ALA A 218 8.75 -2.29 -22.94
CA ALA A 218 8.92 -1.65 -24.24
C ALA A 218 10.41 -1.35 -24.54
N GLN A 219 11.15 -0.85 -23.55
CA GLN A 219 12.60 -0.64 -23.68
C GLN A 219 13.35 -1.96 -23.88
N ARG A 220 13.01 -3.01 -23.12
CA ARG A 220 13.58 -4.36 -23.29
C ARG A 220 13.42 -4.86 -24.71
N GLN A 221 12.20 -4.80 -25.24
CA GLN A 221 11.89 -5.23 -26.61
C GLN A 221 12.62 -4.39 -27.66
N SER A 222 12.77 -3.08 -27.43
CA SER A 222 13.57 -2.20 -28.28
C SER A 222 15.02 -2.65 -28.34
N TYR A 223 15.64 -2.94 -27.18
CA TYR A 223 17.02 -3.40 -27.12
C TYR A 223 17.24 -4.78 -27.74
N LEU A 224 16.34 -5.74 -27.55
CA LEU A 224 16.43 -7.06 -28.20
C LEU A 224 16.40 -6.97 -29.74
N ARG A 225 15.56 -6.08 -30.30
CA ARG A 225 15.51 -5.84 -31.75
C ARG A 225 16.80 -5.18 -32.25
N ARG A 226 17.32 -4.22 -31.49
CA ARG A 226 18.58 -3.53 -31.82
C ARG A 226 19.77 -4.48 -31.72
N GLU A 227 19.80 -5.35 -30.72
CA GLU A 227 20.78 -6.42 -30.57
C GLU A 227 20.78 -7.33 -31.79
N THR A 228 19.62 -7.86 -32.16
CA THR A 228 19.46 -8.72 -33.35
C THR A 228 19.99 -8.03 -34.62
N SER A 229 19.69 -6.75 -34.78
CA SER A 229 20.16 -5.95 -35.91
C SER A 229 21.68 -5.72 -35.88
N ALA A 230 22.25 -5.52 -34.69
CA ALA A 230 23.69 -5.35 -34.50
C ALA A 230 24.44 -6.66 -34.78
N TRP A 231 23.92 -7.82 -34.34
CA TRP A 231 24.47 -9.13 -34.68
C TRP A 231 24.50 -9.38 -36.19
N ARG A 232 23.39 -9.09 -36.89
CA ARG A 232 23.34 -9.20 -38.36
C ARG A 232 24.37 -8.31 -39.04
N ALA A 233 24.49 -7.05 -38.59
CA ALA A 233 25.49 -6.12 -39.10
C ALA A 233 26.91 -6.64 -38.86
N PHE A 234 27.19 -7.14 -37.66
CA PHE A 234 28.48 -7.74 -37.31
C PHE A 234 28.83 -8.91 -38.24
N TYR A 235 27.96 -9.92 -38.38
CA TYR A 235 28.23 -11.11 -39.20
C TYR A 235 28.38 -10.78 -40.69
N ASN A 236 27.61 -9.82 -41.20
CA ASN A 236 27.73 -9.36 -42.59
C ASN A 236 29.09 -8.67 -42.82
N LEU A 237 29.53 -7.84 -41.88
CA LEU A 237 30.81 -7.12 -41.99
C LEU A 237 32.00 -8.06 -41.77
N SER A 238 31.89 -9.03 -40.86
CA SER A 238 32.93 -10.03 -40.63
C SER A 238 33.12 -10.93 -41.86
N ALA A 239 32.03 -11.36 -42.51
CA ALA A 239 32.10 -12.10 -43.76
C ALA A 239 32.81 -11.31 -44.89
N GLN A 240 32.64 -9.99 -44.93
CA GLN A 240 33.34 -9.14 -45.91
C GLN A 240 34.86 -9.05 -45.67
N LEU A 241 35.34 -9.27 -44.45
CA LEU A 241 36.78 -9.29 -44.14
C LEU A 241 37.52 -10.46 -44.80
N GLN A 242 36.80 -11.53 -45.15
CA GLN A 242 37.38 -12.69 -45.85
C GLN A 242 37.64 -12.44 -47.34
N GLN A 243 37.08 -11.37 -47.91
CA GLN A 243 37.23 -11.07 -49.34
C GLN A 243 38.61 -10.46 -49.63
N ARG A 244 39.47 -11.21 -50.33
CA ARG A 244 40.84 -10.83 -50.69
C ARG A 244 40.96 -9.63 -51.64
N THR A 245 39.86 -9.17 -52.22
CA THR A 245 39.81 -8.11 -53.24
C THR A 245 39.87 -6.69 -52.69
N PHE A 246 39.82 -6.48 -51.37
CA PHE A 246 39.81 -5.15 -50.78
C PHE A 246 41.21 -4.58 -50.54
N SER A 247 41.36 -3.27 -50.78
CA SER A 247 42.55 -2.51 -50.37
C SER A 247 42.73 -2.55 -48.84
N PRO A 248 43.98 -2.46 -48.32
CA PRO A 248 44.25 -2.52 -46.88
C PRO A 248 43.51 -1.46 -46.07
N LYS A 249 43.33 -0.24 -46.61
CA LYS A 249 42.54 0.83 -45.97
C LYS A 249 41.08 0.41 -45.75
N ARG A 250 40.45 -0.17 -46.78
CA ARG A 250 39.06 -0.63 -46.74
C ARG A 250 38.89 -1.85 -45.83
N GLN A 251 39.89 -2.72 -45.74
CA GLN A 251 39.90 -3.82 -44.75
C GLN A 251 39.92 -3.29 -43.31
N GLN A 252 40.72 -2.26 -43.04
CA GLN A 252 40.75 -1.61 -41.72
C GLN A 252 39.42 -0.91 -41.38
N GLU A 253 38.81 -0.22 -42.34
CA GLU A 253 37.47 0.38 -42.19
C GLU A 253 36.39 -0.66 -41.90
N ASN A 254 36.39 -1.77 -42.66
CA ASN A 254 35.46 -2.89 -42.43
C ASN A 254 35.67 -3.56 -41.07
N PHE A 255 36.93 -3.69 -40.62
CA PHE A 255 37.26 -4.26 -39.32
C PHE A 255 36.73 -3.37 -38.20
N GLU A 256 36.98 -2.07 -38.28
CA GLU A 256 36.47 -1.12 -37.30
C GLU A 256 34.93 -1.13 -37.28
N ALA A 257 34.29 -1.18 -38.45
CA ALA A 257 32.84 -1.29 -38.53
C ALA A 257 32.32 -2.60 -37.90
N ALA A 258 32.99 -3.72 -38.12
CA ALA A 258 32.66 -4.99 -37.48
C ALA A 258 32.81 -4.91 -35.96
N LEU A 259 33.94 -4.38 -35.45
CA LEU A 259 34.16 -4.19 -34.01
C LEU A 259 33.10 -3.28 -33.38
N GLN A 260 32.70 -2.21 -34.06
CA GLN A 260 31.59 -1.33 -33.63
C GLN A 260 30.24 -2.07 -33.64
N GLY A 261 30.01 -2.95 -34.61
CA GLY A 261 28.83 -3.84 -34.64
C GLY A 261 28.79 -4.77 -33.43
N LEU A 262 29.93 -5.38 -33.09
CA LEU A 262 30.09 -6.25 -31.93
C LEU A 262 29.85 -5.50 -30.61
N LEU A 263 30.43 -4.31 -30.47
CA LEU A 263 30.21 -3.43 -29.31
C LEU A 263 28.72 -3.15 -29.14
N LYS A 264 28.05 -2.69 -30.20
CA LYS A 264 26.61 -2.39 -30.16
C LYS A 264 25.78 -3.63 -29.79
N ALA A 265 26.12 -4.80 -30.32
CA ALA A 265 25.42 -6.04 -29.98
C ALA A 265 25.51 -6.33 -28.48
N TYR A 266 26.71 -6.32 -27.89
CA TYR A 266 26.86 -6.58 -26.46
C TYR A 266 26.33 -5.47 -25.56
N THR A 267 26.38 -4.20 -26.00
CA THR A 267 25.73 -3.10 -25.27
C THR A 267 24.22 -3.30 -25.24
N PHE A 268 23.59 -3.62 -26.38
CA PHE A 268 22.15 -3.87 -26.41
C PHE A 268 21.76 -5.13 -25.65
N LYS A 269 22.61 -6.17 -25.67
CA LYS A 269 22.44 -7.36 -24.82
C LYS A 269 22.44 -6.97 -23.35
N LEU A 270 23.45 -6.25 -22.88
CA LEU A 270 23.53 -5.76 -21.49
C LEU A 270 22.30 -4.98 -21.09
N GLU A 271 21.93 -3.97 -21.88
CA GLU A 271 20.73 -3.15 -21.62
C GLU A 271 19.48 -4.02 -21.54
N SER A 272 19.29 -4.96 -22.47
CA SER A 272 18.14 -5.86 -22.45
C SER A 272 18.09 -6.71 -21.17
N GLU A 273 19.23 -7.16 -20.65
CA GLU A 273 19.31 -7.93 -19.40
C GLU A 273 19.02 -7.07 -18.17
N LEU A 274 19.51 -5.82 -18.13
CA LEU A 274 19.15 -4.86 -17.09
C LEU A 274 17.63 -4.63 -17.04
N TYR A 275 17.01 -4.42 -18.21
CA TYR A 275 15.56 -4.27 -18.30
C TYR A 275 14.80 -5.57 -18.00
N THR A 276 15.35 -6.75 -18.30
CA THR A 276 14.78 -8.04 -17.88
C THR A 276 14.66 -8.11 -16.36
N GLN A 277 15.74 -7.82 -15.64
CA GLN A 277 15.73 -7.82 -14.17
C GLN A 277 14.83 -6.73 -13.59
N ALA A 278 14.85 -5.53 -14.17
CA ALA A 278 13.97 -4.45 -13.76
C ALA A 278 12.48 -4.82 -13.91
N CYS A 279 12.11 -5.48 -15.02
CA CYS A 279 10.75 -5.99 -15.24
C CYS A 279 10.37 -7.06 -14.21
N GLN A 280 11.27 -7.98 -13.88
CA GLN A 280 11.02 -8.99 -12.85
C GLN A 280 10.78 -8.36 -11.47
N LEU A 281 11.60 -7.37 -11.10
CA LEU A 281 11.44 -6.65 -9.84
C LEU A 281 10.09 -5.91 -9.81
N VAL A 282 9.82 -5.05 -10.79
CA VAL A 282 8.55 -4.30 -10.87
C VAL A 282 7.34 -5.23 -10.94
N GLY A 283 7.43 -6.32 -11.71
CA GLY A 283 6.40 -7.36 -11.77
C GLY A 283 6.12 -8.01 -10.41
N GLY A 284 7.17 -8.32 -9.65
CA GLY A 284 7.07 -8.81 -8.27
C GLY A 284 6.37 -7.81 -7.34
N LEU A 285 6.71 -6.52 -7.40
CA LEU A 285 5.99 -5.49 -6.63
C LEU A 285 4.51 -5.42 -7.00
N ARG A 286 4.19 -5.39 -8.30
CA ARG A 286 2.81 -5.34 -8.79
C ARG A 286 1.98 -6.48 -8.23
N GLN A 287 2.53 -7.70 -8.25
CA GLN A 287 1.87 -8.87 -7.71
C GLN A 287 1.65 -8.74 -6.20
N ALA A 288 2.65 -8.28 -5.44
CA ALA A 288 2.52 -8.08 -4.00
C ALA A 288 1.45 -7.03 -3.65
N ILE A 289 1.42 -5.91 -4.38
CA ILE A 289 0.39 -4.86 -4.21
C ILE A 289 -1.00 -5.39 -4.56
N HIS A 290 -1.13 -6.15 -5.64
CA HIS A 290 -2.40 -6.76 -6.04
C HIS A 290 -2.92 -7.72 -4.98
N LEU A 291 -2.09 -8.63 -4.48
CA LEU A 291 -2.46 -9.57 -3.41
C LEU A 291 -2.91 -8.83 -2.15
N GLN A 292 -2.21 -7.75 -1.77
CA GLN A 292 -2.59 -6.94 -0.62
C GLN A 292 -3.94 -6.23 -0.85
N ALA A 293 -4.18 -5.69 -2.04
CA ALA A 293 -5.45 -5.06 -2.39
C ALA A 293 -6.62 -6.08 -2.30
N VAL A 294 -6.42 -7.30 -2.80
CA VAL A 294 -7.41 -8.39 -2.68
C VAL A 294 -7.69 -8.72 -1.21
N ALA A 295 -6.65 -8.84 -0.38
CA ALA A 295 -6.81 -9.09 1.06
C ALA A 295 -7.62 -7.98 1.75
N ILE A 296 -7.37 -6.72 1.40
CA ILE A 296 -8.13 -5.58 1.91
C ILE A 296 -9.60 -5.60 1.47
N VAL A 297 -9.89 -5.96 0.22
CA VAL A 297 -11.28 -6.12 -0.26
C VAL A 297 -12.01 -7.18 0.57
N GLN A 298 -11.37 -8.32 0.82
CA GLN A 298 -11.96 -9.40 1.62
C GLN A 298 -12.15 -8.98 3.08
N ALA A 299 -11.19 -8.26 3.67
CA ALA A 299 -11.29 -7.69 5.01
C ALA A 299 -12.44 -6.67 5.10
N ASN A 300 -12.60 -5.81 4.10
CA ASN A 300 -13.71 -4.85 4.05
C ASN A 300 -15.06 -5.59 3.97
N ALA A 301 -15.16 -6.63 3.15
CA ALA A 301 -16.36 -7.46 3.08
C ALA A 301 -16.68 -8.15 4.43
N PHE A 302 -15.65 -8.62 5.16
CA PHE A 302 -15.80 -9.11 6.53
C PHE A 302 -16.38 -8.03 7.46
N LEU A 303 -15.82 -6.82 7.45
CA LEU A 303 -16.31 -5.73 8.28
C LEU A 303 -17.75 -5.33 7.95
N VAL A 304 -18.13 -5.33 6.67
CA VAL A 304 -19.52 -5.08 6.26
C VAL A 304 -20.46 -6.16 6.82
N ARG A 305 -20.09 -7.43 6.75
CA ARG A 305 -20.89 -8.52 7.34
C ARG A 305 -21.01 -8.37 8.85
N LEU A 306 -19.91 -8.06 9.53
CA LEU A 306 -19.90 -7.84 10.98
C LEU A 306 -20.77 -6.65 11.37
N LYS A 307 -20.68 -5.53 10.63
CA LYS A 307 -21.55 -4.36 10.80
C LYS A 307 -23.02 -4.74 10.65
N ASN A 308 -23.37 -5.50 9.61
CA ASN A 308 -24.75 -5.93 9.39
C ASN A 308 -25.29 -6.80 10.53
N LYS A 309 -24.45 -7.65 11.15
CA LYS A 309 -24.83 -8.42 12.34
C LYS A 309 -25.14 -7.51 13.53
N PHE A 310 -24.37 -6.44 13.73
CA PHE A 310 -24.67 -5.44 14.77
C PHE A 310 -25.91 -4.61 14.45
N ILE A 311 -26.12 -4.23 13.19
CA ILE A 311 -27.36 -3.54 12.76
C ILE A 311 -28.58 -4.43 13.05
N GLN A 312 -28.53 -5.72 12.73
CA GLN A 312 -29.62 -6.65 13.04
C GLN A 312 -29.91 -6.78 14.53
N GLN A 313 -28.93 -6.50 15.39
CA GLN A 313 -29.04 -6.55 16.84
C GLN A 313 -29.37 -5.18 17.47
N SER A 314 -29.38 -4.10 16.69
CA SER A 314 -29.74 -2.77 17.15
C SER A 314 -31.07 -2.35 16.55
N VAL A 315 -32.06 -2.06 17.40
CA VAL A 315 -33.43 -1.78 16.94
C VAL A 315 -33.52 -0.41 16.24
N SER A 316 -32.72 0.57 16.68
CA SER A 316 -32.69 1.93 16.12
C SER A 316 -31.48 2.73 16.61
N GLU A 317 -31.22 3.88 15.98
CA GLU A 317 -30.24 4.87 16.47
C GLU A 317 -30.62 5.34 17.89
N PRO A 318 -29.70 5.26 18.88
CA PRO A 318 -29.97 5.74 20.23
C PRO A 318 -30.32 7.23 20.26
N MET A 319 -31.26 7.62 21.13
CA MET A 319 -31.59 9.04 21.37
C MET A 319 -30.35 9.88 21.72
N PHE A 320 -29.35 9.27 22.38
CA PHE A 320 -28.10 9.92 22.79
C PHE A 320 -26.95 9.69 21.81
N ALA A 321 -27.23 9.31 20.57
CA ALA A 321 -26.24 9.09 19.52
C ALA A 321 -25.19 10.21 19.38
N PRO A 322 -25.56 11.52 19.44
CA PRO A 322 -24.56 12.60 19.40
C PRO A 322 -23.56 12.56 20.56
N LEU A 323 -24.02 12.25 21.79
CA LEU A 323 -23.16 12.16 22.97
C LEU A 323 -22.26 10.92 22.93
N LEU A 324 -22.79 9.79 22.45
CA LEU A 324 -22.03 8.56 22.24
C LEU A 324 -20.93 8.77 21.19
N LYS A 325 -21.24 9.42 20.06
CA LYS A 325 -20.27 9.79 19.02
C LYS A 325 -19.19 10.73 19.56
N HIS A 326 -19.59 11.70 20.37
CA HIS A 326 -18.65 12.62 21.02
C HIS A 326 -17.69 11.90 21.97
N HIS A 327 -18.20 11.03 22.83
CA HIS A 327 -17.38 10.23 23.74
C HIS A 327 -16.48 9.25 22.98
N LEU A 328 -16.99 8.64 21.91
CA LEU A 328 -16.19 7.81 21.02
C LEU A 328 -15.00 8.61 20.46
N ALA A 329 -15.23 9.80 19.93
CA ALA A 329 -14.17 10.62 19.35
C ALA A 329 -13.15 11.14 20.39
N GLN A 330 -13.59 11.43 21.62
CA GLN A 330 -12.73 12.03 22.65
C GLN A 330 -11.98 11.02 23.52
N GLN A 331 -12.61 9.89 23.85
CA GLN A 331 -12.07 8.94 24.82
C GLN A 331 -11.44 7.71 24.19
N VAL A 332 -11.60 7.53 22.87
CA VAL A 332 -11.25 6.27 22.20
C VAL A 332 -10.20 6.49 21.13
N ASP A 333 -9.02 5.96 21.40
CA ASP A 333 -8.05 5.73 20.32
C ASP A 333 -8.46 4.48 19.54
N LEU A 334 -9.18 4.71 18.43
CA LEU A 334 -9.66 3.65 17.55
C LEU A 334 -8.53 2.83 16.92
N SER A 335 -7.34 3.42 16.76
CA SER A 335 -6.15 2.73 16.25
C SER A 335 -5.63 1.76 17.30
N LYS A 336 -5.55 2.21 18.56
CA LYS A 336 -5.15 1.36 19.69
C LYS A 336 -6.13 0.22 19.91
N LEU A 337 -7.44 0.49 19.91
CA LEU A 337 -8.49 -0.53 20.03
C LEU A 337 -8.35 -1.59 18.94
N ARG A 338 -8.15 -1.17 17.69
CA ARG A 338 -7.92 -2.08 16.57
C ARG A 338 -6.70 -2.96 16.81
N TRP A 339 -5.58 -2.37 17.21
CA TRP A 339 -4.34 -3.10 17.44
C TRP A 339 -4.46 -4.14 18.57
N GLU A 340 -5.16 -3.81 19.65
CA GLU A 340 -5.45 -4.76 20.73
C GLU A 340 -6.28 -5.95 20.25
N ILE A 341 -7.30 -5.71 19.42
CA ILE A 341 -8.12 -6.78 18.83
C ILE A 341 -7.29 -7.62 17.84
N GLU A 342 -6.50 -7.00 16.96
CA GLU A 342 -5.58 -7.70 16.05
C GLU A 342 -4.63 -8.63 16.81
N GLY A 343 -4.08 -8.18 17.94
CA GLY A 343 -3.21 -8.97 18.80
C GLY A 343 -3.88 -10.23 19.38
N GLN A 344 -5.17 -10.14 19.69
CA GLN A 344 -5.93 -11.29 20.23
C GLN A 344 -6.45 -12.25 19.17
N VAL A 345 -6.81 -11.73 18.00
CA VAL A 345 -7.18 -12.55 16.83
C VAL A 345 -5.95 -13.25 16.26
N GLY A 346 -4.76 -12.67 16.49
CA GLY A 346 -3.47 -13.18 16.03
C GLY A 346 -3.09 -12.73 14.62
N CYS A 347 -3.84 -11.80 14.03
CA CYS A 347 -3.57 -11.29 12.68
C CYS A 347 -4.14 -9.86 12.47
N PRO A 348 -3.54 -9.09 11.55
CA PRO A 348 -3.99 -7.74 11.24
C PRO A 348 -5.35 -7.70 10.54
N ILE A 349 -6.06 -6.57 10.64
CA ILE A 349 -7.38 -6.39 10.02
C ILE A 349 -7.38 -6.71 8.52
N THR A 350 -6.27 -6.43 7.83
CA THR A 350 -6.13 -6.66 6.38
C THR A 350 -6.21 -8.14 6.02
N GLN A 351 -6.09 -9.04 6.99
CA GLN A 351 -6.22 -10.49 6.83
C GLN A 351 -7.54 -11.03 7.39
N TRP A 352 -8.42 -10.17 7.91
CA TRP A 352 -9.65 -10.63 8.55
C TRP A 352 -10.69 -11.21 7.58
N GLY A 353 -10.46 -11.08 6.26
CA GLY A 353 -11.29 -11.70 5.24
C GLY A 353 -11.40 -13.22 5.38
N GLY A 354 -10.38 -13.88 5.93
CA GLY A 354 -10.29 -15.34 6.11
C GLY A 354 -10.50 -15.84 7.53
N LEU A 355 -11.05 -15.03 8.45
CA LEU A 355 -11.27 -15.48 9.83
C LEU A 355 -12.27 -16.62 9.92
N SER A 356 -11.99 -17.56 10.83
CA SER A 356 -12.95 -18.58 11.26
C SER A 356 -14.10 -17.97 12.08
N GLN A 357 -15.21 -18.69 12.21
CA GLN A 357 -16.34 -18.26 13.05
C GLN A 357 -15.94 -18.00 14.51
N THR A 358 -15.01 -18.81 15.05
CA THR A 358 -14.48 -18.62 16.41
C THR A 358 -13.73 -17.30 16.53
N GLN A 359 -12.88 -16.96 15.56
CA GLN A 359 -12.15 -15.69 15.55
C GLN A 359 -13.08 -14.50 15.35
N GLU A 360 -14.10 -14.63 14.48
CA GLU A 360 -15.13 -13.60 14.34
C GLU A 360 -15.86 -13.35 15.67
N ALA A 361 -16.20 -14.41 16.40
CA ALA A 361 -16.83 -14.29 17.72
C ALA A 361 -15.91 -13.55 18.71
N VAL A 362 -14.60 -13.79 18.66
CA VAL A 362 -13.60 -13.05 19.47
C VAL A 362 -13.60 -11.56 19.10
N VAL A 363 -13.55 -11.21 17.81
CA VAL A 363 -13.62 -9.80 17.37
C VAL A 363 -14.88 -9.13 17.92
N ARG A 364 -16.04 -9.78 17.75
CA ARG A 364 -17.32 -9.27 18.22
C ARG A 364 -17.33 -9.07 19.74
N GLN A 365 -16.94 -10.10 20.49
CA GLN A 365 -16.96 -10.06 21.95
C GLN A 365 -16.03 -8.97 22.49
N ARG A 366 -14.85 -8.80 21.89
CA ARG A 366 -13.88 -7.79 22.35
C ARG A 366 -14.32 -6.37 22.02
N LEU A 367 -14.87 -6.16 20.84
CA LEU A 367 -15.44 -4.86 20.48
C LEU A 367 -16.55 -4.47 21.48
N LEU A 368 -17.47 -5.38 21.80
CA LEU A 368 -18.54 -5.11 22.76
C LEU A 368 -18.03 -4.94 24.20
N ALA A 369 -17.12 -5.81 24.65
CA ALA A 369 -16.53 -5.70 25.99
C ALA A 369 -15.88 -4.33 26.23
N TRP A 370 -15.37 -3.72 25.16
CA TRP A 370 -14.76 -2.42 25.20
C TRP A 370 -15.76 -1.26 25.09
N LEU A 371 -16.81 -1.40 24.28
CA LEU A 371 -17.82 -0.35 24.08
C LEU A 371 -18.89 -0.28 25.19
N ASN A 372 -19.17 -1.39 25.87
CA ASN A 372 -20.17 -1.43 26.93
C ASN A 372 -19.87 -0.42 28.07
N PRO A 373 -18.63 -0.30 28.61
CA PRO A 373 -18.29 0.72 29.60
C PRO A 373 -18.57 2.15 29.15
N LEU A 374 -18.31 2.49 27.89
CA LEU A 374 -18.58 3.84 27.37
C LEU A 374 -20.07 4.13 27.30
N CYS A 375 -20.87 3.17 26.86
CA CYS A 375 -22.32 3.31 26.82
C CYS A 375 -22.90 3.50 28.23
N LEU A 376 -22.36 2.77 29.21
CA LEU A 376 -22.71 2.91 30.62
C LEU A 376 -22.35 4.30 31.18
N GLU A 377 -21.18 4.82 30.83
CA GLU A 377 -20.74 6.14 31.28
C GLU A 377 -21.63 7.26 30.72
N VAL A 378 -21.91 7.24 29.41
CA VAL A 378 -22.81 8.22 28.78
C VAL A 378 -24.20 8.13 29.39
N TYR A 379 -24.71 6.91 29.59
CA TYR A 379 -26.00 6.71 30.24
C TYR A 379 -26.02 7.29 31.66
N ALA A 380 -24.98 7.03 32.46
CA ALA A 380 -24.86 7.55 33.83
C ALA A 380 -24.82 9.08 33.88
N GLN A 381 -24.06 9.71 32.97
CA GLN A 381 -23.99 11.17 32.88
C GLN A 381 -25.34 11.77 32.51
N CYS A 382 -26.04 11.19 31.53
CA CYS A 382 -27.37 11.66 31.12
C CYS A 382 -28.37 11.54 32.28
N TYR A 383 -28.35 10.41 32.99
CA TYR A 383 -29.22 10.17 34.13
C TYR A 383 -28.94 11.14 35.29
N ALA A 384 -27.67 11.34 35.65
CA ALA A 384 -27.29 12.29 36.70
C ALA A 384 -27.75 13.71 36.36
N ASN A 385 -27.63 14.12 35.10
CA ASN A 385 -28.10 15.44 34.66
C ASN A 385 -29.64 15.55 34.76
N LEU A 386 -30.39 14.52 34.40
CA LEU A 386 -31.85 14.50 34.54
C LEU A 386 -32.29 14.60 36.02
N MET A 387 -31.66 13.83 36.91
CA MET A 387 -31.97 13.89 38.35
C MET A 387 -31.64 15.26 38.96
N ASN A 388 -30.52 15.88 38.57
CA ASN A 388 -30.17 17.22 39.03
C ASN A 388 -31.18 18.29 38.55
N PHE A 389 -31.78 18.09 37.37
CA PHE A 389 -32.87 18.95 36.86
C PHE A 389 -34.16 18.79 37.67
N GLU A 390 -34.50 17.57 38.09
CA GLU A 390 -35.67 17.31 38.94
C GLU A 390 -35.49 17.91 40.35
N GLU A 391 -34.30 17.79 40.95
CA GLU A 391 -34.00 18.42 42.25
C GLU A 391 -34.01 19.95 42.20
N SER A 392 -33.54 20.53 41.08
CA SER A 392 -33.54 21.99 40.85
C SER A 392 -34.92 22.55 40.51
N SER A 393 -35.83 21.72 40.01
CA SER A 393 -37.23 22.11 39.72
C SER A 393 -38.18 21.83 40.90
N ALA A 394 -37.80 20.94 41.81
CA ALA A 394 -38.50 20.68 43.07
C ALA A 394 -38.22 21.73 44.17
N THR A 395 -37.28 22.65 43.94
CA THR A 395 -37.12 23.84 44.79
C THR A 395 -38.00 24.97 44.23
N PRO A 396 -39.14 25.31 44.87
CA PRO A 396 -39.92 26.46 44.44
C PRO A 396 -39.07 27.71 44.63
N GLN A 397 -38.62 28.33 43.55
CA GLN A 397 -38.13 29.69 43.64
C GLN A 397 -39.29 30.57 44.12
N PRO A 398 -39.11 31.40 45.16
CA PRO A 398 -40.12 32.38 45.51
C PRO A 398 -40.28 33.31 44.32
N ILE A 399 -41.47 33.28 43.72
CA ILE A 399 -41.89 34.26 42.71
C ILE A 399 -41.81 35.63 43.37
N LYS A 400 -40.71 36.36 43.13
CA LYS A 400 -40.72 37.81 43.29
C LYS A 400 -41.55 38.35 42.15
N VAL A 401 -42.80 38.66 42.45
CA VAL A 401 -43.66 39.50 41.62
C VAL A 401 -42.96 40.85 41.46
N ALA A 402 -42.22 41.02 40.37
CA ALA A 402 -41.84 42.33 39.89
C ALA A 402 -43.02 42.82 39.03
N THR A 403 -43.81 43.69 39.62
CA THR A 403 -44.84 44.48 38.95
C THR A 403 -44.23 45.20 37.75
N ALA A 404 -44.88 45.05 36.62
CA ALA A 404 -44.57 45.74 35.38
C ALA A 404 -44.56 47.26 35.54
N GLN A 405 -43.55 47.92 34.98
CA GLN A 405 -43.73 49.24 34.37
C GLN A 405 -43.34 49.12 32.89
N LEU A 406 -44.37 49.17 32.05
CA LEU A 406 -44.27 49.47 30.63
C LEU A 406 -43.77 50.90 30.47
N GLU A 407 -42.78 51.11 29.61
CA GLU A 407 -42.67 52.34 28.81
C GLU A 407 -42.06 52.02 27.43
N ASN A 408 -42.97 52.00 26.46
CA ASN A 408 -42.90 52.29 25.02
C ASN A 408 -41.57 52.56 24.28
N ASP A 409 -41.48 51.87 23.13
CA ASP A 409 -41.09 52.35 21.78
C ASP A 409 -39.60 52.61 21.43
N PRO A 410 -39.20 52.67 20.14
CA PRO A 410 -39.48 51.76 19.01
C PRO A 410 -38.24 51.48 18.10
N ARG A 411 -38.31 50.41 17.28
CA ARG A 411 -37.59 50.17 15.98
C ARG A 411 -36.04 50.15 16.01
N ILE A 412 -35.38 49.18 15.37
CA ILE A 412 -34.83 49.28 14.00
C ILE A 412 -34.24 47.90 13.59
N LEU A 413 -34.56 47.45 12.36
CA LEU A 413 -33.94 46.37 11.57
C LEU A 413 -32.60 46.85 10.95
N PRO A 414 -31.61 45.98 10.66
CA PRO A 414 -31.56 45.28 9.35
C PRO A 414 -31.02 43.83 9.48
N ASP A 415 -31.52 42.83 8.74
CA ASP A 415 -31.29 42.52 7.31
C ASP A 415 -29.81 42.44 6.90
N HIS A 416 -29.31 41.23 6.65
CA HIS A 416 -28.39 40.91 5.55
C HIS A 416 -28.35 39.41 5.28
N SER A 417 -28.83 39.08 4.10
CA SER A 417 -28.75 37.82 3.39
C SER A 417 -27.31 37.57 2.90
N VAL A 418 -26.82 36.32 2.97
CA VAL A 418 -25.69 35.85 2.14
C VAL A 418 -26.02 34.47 1.60
N GLU A 419 -26.14 34.40 0.28
CA GLU A 419 -26.28 33.21 -0.54
C GLU A 419 -24.96 32.40 -0.55
N HIS A 420 -25.05 31.09 -0.37
CA HIS A 420 -24.01 30.16 -0.85
C HIS A 420 -24.65 29.13 -1.77
N GLN A 421 -24.30 29.24 -3.05
CA GLN A 421 -24.57 28.24 -4.09
C GLN A 421 -23.75 26.98 -3.79
N ALA A 422 -24.42 25.88 -3.52
CA ALA A 422 -23.83 24.55 -3.57
C ALA A 422 -24.18 23.92 -4.93
N THR A 423 -23.17 23.77 -5.78
CA THR A 423 -23.23 22.90 -6.96
C THR A 423 -23.30 21.44 -6.51
N THR A 424 -24.46 20.83 -6.69
CA THR A 424 -24.69 19.40 -6.56
C THR A 424 -24.08 18.68 -7.76
N PHE A 425 -23.02 17.89 -7.52
CA PHE A 425 -22.61 16.83 -8.43
C PHE A 425 -23.41 15.57 -8.09
N SER A 426 -24.20 15.07 -9.05
CA SER A 426 -25.03 13.88 -8.89
C SER A 426 -24.18 12.61 -8.95
N GLN A 427 -24.49 11.67 -8.06
CA GLN A 427 -23.84 10.37 -7.89
C GLN A 427 -24.14 9.38 -9.04
N ASP A 428 -25.06 9.75 -9.93
CA ASP A 428 -25.52 8.91 -11.05
C ASP A 428 -24.59 8.95 -12.28
N ASP A 429 -23.75 9.99 -12.43
CA ASP A 429 -22.80 10.09 -13.54
C ASP A 429 -21.59 9.13 -13.38
N PHE A 430 -21.36 8.62 -12.16
CA PHE A 430 -20.24 7.70 -11.87
C PHE A 430 -20.59 6.22 -12.08
N LEU A 431 -21.88 5.87 -12.09
CA LEU A 431 -22.34 4.49 -12.21
C LEU A 431 -22.49 4.01 -13.67
N GLN A 432 -22.45 4.89 -14.66
CA GLN A 432 -22.51 4.49 -16.08
C GLN A 432 -21.14 4.13 -16.70
N ALA A 433 -20.02 4.49 -16.06
CA ALA A 433 -18.68 4.24 -16.59
C ALA A 433 -18.10 2.85 -16.25
N THR A 434 -18.69 2.12 -15.29
CA THR A 434 -18.15 0.85 -14.78
C THR A 434 -18.73 -0.41 -15.43
N HIS A 435 -19.66 -0.27 -16.38
CA HIS A 435 -20.33 -1.40 -17.04
C HIS A 435 -19.81 -1.81 -18.41
N ASN A 436 -18.74 -1.20 -18.92
CA ASN A 436 -18.13 -1.59 -20.20
C ASN A 436 -16.62 -1.83 -20.06
N TRP A 437 -16.23 -3.02 -19.56
CA TRP A 437 -14.88 -3.56 -19.82
C TRP A 437 -14.97 -5.06 -20.15
N PRO A 438 -14.41 -5.52 -21.28
CA PRO A 438 -14.58 -6.91 -21.72
C PRO A 438 -13.76 -7.90 -20.89
N GLN A 439 -14.42 -8.98 -20.47
CA GLN A 439 -13.78 -10.20 -19.98
C GLN A 439 -13.36 -11.08 -21.17
N ASN A 440 -12.13 -10.91 -21.66
CA ASN A 440 -11.25 -12.00 -22.14
C ASN A 440 -9.97 -11.44 -22.77
N PRO A 441 -8.84 -12.15 -22.60
CA PRO A 441 -8.17 -12.59 -23.83
C PRO A 441 -7.61 -14.01 -23.70
N GLU A 442 -8.28 -14.98 -24.32
CA GLU A 442 -7.68 -16.24 -24.78
C GLU A 442 -7.00 -16.02 -26.13
N TRP A 443 -5.79 -15.46 -26.21
CA TRP A 443 -4.96 -15.56 -27.42
C TRP A 443 -3.48 -15.54 -27.05
N ILE A 444 -2.83 -16.70 -27.15
CA ILE A 444 -1.54 -16.98 -27.81
C ILE A 444 -1.30 -18.50 -27.62
N ASN A 445 -1.89 -19.27 -28.52
CA ASN A 445 -1.44 -20.62 -28.88
C ASN A 445 -1.79 -20.75 -30.37
N ASP A 446 -0.78 -20.59 -31.23
CA ASP A 446 -0.58 -21.32 -32.49
C ASP A 446 0.30 -20.52 -33.46
N LYS A 447 1.45 -21.11 -33.78
CA LYS A 447 1.89 -21.44 -35.16
C LYS A 447 3.39 -21.73 -35.17
N ARG A 448 3.75 -22.99 -34.93
CA ARG A 448 4.93 -23.62 -35.54
C ARG A 448 4.64 -25.10 -35.72
N GLU A 449 4.02 -25.44 -36.84
CA GLU A 449 4.24 -26.70 -37.52
C GLU A 449 3.82 -26.54 -39.00
N GLU A 450 4.50 -27.28 -39.85
CA GLU A 450 4.36 -27.38 -41.32
C GLU A 450 5.01 -26.25 -42.15
N ASP A 451 6.25 -26.47 -42.62
CA ASP A 451 6.42 -27.04 -43.96
C ASP A 451 7.89 -27.40 -44.30
N ARG A 452 8.04 -28.65 -44.76
CA ARG A 452 8.96 -29.14 -45.82
C ARG A 452 10.40 -29.49 -45.48
N ASP A 453 10.54 -30.76 -45.10
CA ASP A 453 11.34 -31.71 -45.88
C ASP A 453 11.07 -31.55 -47.39
N SER A 454 12.08 -31.12 -48.14
CA SER A 454 12.35 -31.60 -49.48
C SER A 454 13.71 -31.08 -49.93
N ILE A 455 14.61 -32.02 -50.23
CA ILE A 455 15.64 -32.03 -51.30
C ILE A 455 16.92 -32.70 -50.78
N ASN A 456 17.06 -33.97 -51.14
CA ASN A 456 18.28 -34.53 -51.76
C ASN A 456 17.87 -35.83 -52.47
N PRO A 457 18.44 -36.20 -53.64
CA PRO A 457 19.48 -35.54 -54.43
C PRO A 457 18.97 -34.79 -55.67
#